data_AF-A0AA96XIE7-F1
#
_entry.id   AF-A0AA96XIE7-F1
#
_cell.length_a   1.000
_cell.length_b   1.000
_cell.length_c   1.000
_cell.angle_alpha   90.00
_cell.angle_beta   90.00
_cell.angle_gamma   90.00
#
_symmetry.space_group_name_H-M   'P 1'
#
loop_
_entity.id
_entity.type
_entity.pdbx_description
1 polymer ?
#
loop_
_entity_poly.entity_id
_entity_poly.type
_entity_poly.pdbx_seq_one_letter_code
_entity_poly.pdbx_strand_id
1 'polypeptide(L)'
;MALTLPDAQSPTGLLPLEQAWLQLVQAEVETSLAELFELPDEAGLDVRWTQALTQARAYALRPAKRLRPALVMAGHCLARGSAVVPSGLWRFAAGLELLHTFLLIHDDVADQAELRRGAASLHRMLAPGRAGEDWPWWWETTSSRAPWRPCWARG
;
A
#
# COMPACT_ATOMS: atom_id res chain seq x y z
N MET A 1 15.14 -25.04 41.76
CA MET A 1 16.08 -25.36 40.67
C MET A 1 15.71 -24.47 39.48
N ALA A 2 16.24 -23.25 39.45
CA ALA A 2 15.91 -22.26 38.43
C ALA A 2 16.82 -22.50 37.20
N LEU A 3 16.22 -22.79 36.05
CA LEU A 3 16.92 -22.86 34.78
C LEU A 3 17.11 -21.43 34.28
N THR A 4 18.27 -20.84 34.57
CA THR A 4 18.75 -19.64 33.88
C THR A 4 19.10 -20.05 32.45
N LEU A 5 18.26 -19.68 31.48
CA LEU A 5 18.65 -19.65 30.07
C LEU A 5 19.75 -18.60 29.92
N PRO A 6 20.89 -18.91 29.27
CA PRO A 6 21.90 -17.91 29.02
C PRO A 6 21.33 -16.85 28.08
N ASP A 7 21.55 -15.57 28.42
CA ASP A 7 21.32 -14.44 27.52
C ASP A 7 22.07 -14.70 26.23
N ALA A 8 21.33 -15.03 25.17
CA ALA A 8 21.86 -15.10 23.82
C ALA A 8 22.15 -13.66 23.39
N GLN A 9 23.34 -13.19 23.71
CA GLN A 9 23.88 -11.98 23.08
C GLN A 9 23.96 -12.25 21.58
N SER A 10 23.03 -11.69 20.82
CA SER A 10 23.01 -11.75 19.36
C SER A 10 24.37 -11.26 18.82
N PRO A 11 24.99 -11.98 17.87
CA PRO A 11 26.26 -11.57 17.28
C PRO A 11 26.12 -10.18 16.65
N THR A 12 27.00 -9.27 17.07
CA THR A 12 27.04 -7.86 16.65
C THR A 12 27.23 -7.78 15.13
N GLY A 13 26.14 -7.58 14.40
CA GLY A 13 26.14 -7.44 12.93
C GLY A 13 25.08 -8.26 12.19
N LEU A 14 24.45 -9.26 12.83
CA LEU A 14 23.32 -9.97 12.24
C LEU A 14 21.99 -9.32 12.65
N LEU A 15 21.15 -9.02 11.66
CA LEU A 15 19.79 -8.57 11.93
C LEU A 15 19.01 -9.69 12.64
N PRO A 16 18.13 -9.36 13.61
CA PRO A 16 17.16 -10.30 14.13
C PRO A 16 16.39 -10.99 12.99
N LEU A 17 16.07 -12.27 13.16
CA LEU A 17 15.43 -13.09 12.12
C LEU A 17 14.17 -12.43 11.56
N GLU A 18 13.39 -11.79 12.42
CA GLU A 18 12.16 -11.10 12.06
C GLU A 18 12.45 -9.90 11.13
N GLN A 19 13.53 -9.16 11.40
CA GLN A 19 13.93 -8.02 10.59
C GLN A 19 14.48 -8.48 9.24
N ALA A 20 15.33 -9.52 9.24
CA ALA A 20 15.86 -10.11 8.01
C ALA A 20 14.73 -10.65 7.11
N TRP A 21 13.75 -11.34 7.71
CA TRP A 21 12.56 -11.82 7.01
C TRP A 21 11.74 -10.68 6.40
N LEU A 22 11.45 -9.63 7.18
CA LEU A 22 10.69 -8.49 6.69
C LEU A 22 11.41 -7.76 5.56
N GLN A 23 12.74 -7.65 5.61
CA GLN A 23 13.53 -7.06 4.53
C GLN A 23 13.50 -7.91 3.26
N LEU A 24 13.60 -9.23 3.37
CA LEU A 24 13.44 -10.13 2.22
C LEU A 24 12.07 -9.97 1.57
N VAL A 25 11.00 -10.01 2.38
CA VAL A 25 9.64 -9.84 1.87
C VAL A 25 9.47 -8.47 1.21
N GLN A 26 10.01 -7.41 1.81
CA GLN A 26 9.95 -6.07 1.22
C GLN A 26 10.63 -6.04 -0.15
N ALA A 27 11.84 -6.58 -0.27
CA ALA A 27 12.59 -6.61 -1.53
C ALA A 27 11.82 -7.37 -2.64
N GLU A 28 11.37 -8.59 -2.36
CA GLU A 28 10.65 -9.42 -3.34
C GLU A 28 9.32 -8.80 -3.79
N VAL A 29 8.61 -8.17 -2.86
CA VAL A 29 7.35 -7.47 -3.15
C VAL A 29 7.61 -6.20 -3.97
N GLU A 30 8.67 -5.45 -3.67
CA GLU A 30 9.04 -4.26 -4.43
C GLU A 30 9.39 -4.60 -5.88
N THR A 31 10.16 -5.67 -6.09
CA THR A 31 10.43 -6.20 -7.43
C THR A 31 9.14 -6.61 -8.14
N SER A 32 8.31 -7.43 -7.51
CA SER A 32 7.04 -7.87 -8.08
C SER A 32 6.08 -6.71 -8.37
N LEU A 33 6.09 -5.68 -7.53
CA LEU A 33 5.27 -4.48 -7.69
C LEU A 33 5.75 -3.62 -8.86
N ALA A 34 7.06 -3.47 -9.03
CA ALA A 34 7.65 -2.76 -10.16
C ALA A 34 7.29 -3.45 -11.49
N GLU A 35 7.40 -4.78 -11.55
CA GLU A 35 6.99 -5.58 -12.71
C GLU A 35 5.50 -5.41 -13.05
N LEU A 36 4.62 -5.36 -12.04
CA LEU A 36 3.19 -5.15 -12.28
C LEU A 36 2.87 -3.80 -12.92
N PHE A 37 3.74 -2.81 -12.72
CA PHE A 37 3.56 -1.53 -13.37
C PHE A 37 4.09 -1.49 -14.78
N GLU A 38 4.96 -2.40 -15.25
CA GLU A 38 5.44 -2.45 -16.63
C GLU A 38 4.31 -2.82 -17.60
N LEU A 39 3.67 -1.81 -18.20
CA LEU A 39 2.56 -2.02 -19.13
C LEU A 39 3.06 -2.03 -20.59
N PRO A 40 2.63 -3.00 -21.42
CA PRO A 40 3.18 -3.22 -22.76
C PRO A 40 2.83 -2.13 -23.80
N ASP A 41 1.92 -1.20 -23.51
CA ASP A 41 1.40 -0.21 -24.47
C ASP A 41 1.48 1.24 -23.94
N GLU A 42 2.46 1.54 -23.08
CA GLU A 42 2.63 2.90 -22.53
C GLU A 42 3.01 3.93 -23.62
N ALA A 43 3.64 3.49 -24.71
CA ALA A 43 4.09 4.36 -25.80
C ALA A 43 2.94 5.02 -26.56
N GLY A 44 1.73 4.45 -26.53
CA GLY A 44 0.53 5.00 -27.15
C GLY A 44 -0.26 5.96 -26.26
N LEU A 45 0.13 6.15 -25.00
CA LEU A 45 -0.61 6.97 -24.05
C LEU A 45 -0.46 8.47 -24.32
N ASP A 46 -1.56 9.21 -24.20
CA ASP A 46 -1.51 10.67 -24.15
C ASP A 46 -0.61 11.14 -22.99
N VAL A 47 0.05 12.28 -23.17
CA VAL A 47 1.00 12.85 -22.20
C VAL A 47 0.42 12.96 -20.79
N ARG A 48 -0.89 13.24 -20.64
CA ARG A 48 -1.54 13.33 -19.33
C ARG A 48 -1.61 11.98 -18.62
N TRP A 49 -1.91 10.91 -19.37
CA TRP A 49 -1.96 9.55 -18.83
C TRP A 49 -0.57 9.05 -18.47
N THR A 50 0.43 9.34 -19.31
CA THR A 50 1.83 9.02 -19.03
C THR A 50 2.31 9.71 -17.75
N GLN A 51 1.99 10.99 -17.56
CA GLN A 51 2.29 11.72 -16.33
C GLN A 51 1.57 11.13 -15.12
N ALA A 52 0.28 10.82 -15.23
CA ALA A 52 -0.50 10.24 -14.14
C ALA A 52 0.03 8.86 -13.72
N LEU A 53 0.36 8.00 -14.68
CA LEU A 53 0.94 6.69 -14.43
C LEU A 53 2.33 6.81 -13.76
N THR A 54 3.16 7.75 -14.22
CA THR A 54 4.47 8.03 -13.61
C THR A 54 4.32 8.41 -12.14
N GLN A 55 3.37 9.30 -11.83
CA GLN A 55 3.10 9.72 -10.45
C GLN A 55 2.50 8.59 -9.60
N ALA A 56 1.60 7.78 -10.16
CA ALA A 56 1.01 6.63 -9.48
C ALA A 56 2.06 5.55 -9.15
N ARG A 57 2.96 5.23 -10.10
CA ARG A 57 4.15 4.38 -9.87
C ARG A 57 4.98 4.92 -8.72
N ALA A 58 5.35 6.20 -8.78
CA ALA A 58 6.17 6.84 -7.75
C ALA A 58 5.49 6.82 -6.38
N TYR A 59 4.17 6.97 -6.31
CA TYR A 59 3.39 6.89 -5.06
C TYR A 59 3.35 5.45 -4.50
N ALA A 60 3.06 4.45 -5.34
CA ALA A 60 2.94 3.05 -4.93
C ALA A 60 4.28 2.44 -4.47
N LEU A 61 5.38 2.86 -5.10
CA LEU A 61 6.75 2.43 -4.79
C LEU A 61 7.37 3.18 -3.60
N ARG A 62 6.66 4.10 -2.94
CA ARG A 62 7.16 4.72 -1.71
C ARG A 62 7.45 3.67 -0.64
N PRO A 63 8.48 3.89 0.21
CA PRO A 63 8.80 3.00 1.31
C PRO A 63 7.56 2.68 2.17
N ALA A 64 7.33 1.40 2.38
CA ALA A 64 6.23 0.91 3.18
C ALA A 64 6.67 -0.31 3.99
N LYS A 65 6.00 -0.57 5.11
CA LYS A 65 6.33 -1.73 5.95
C LYS A 65 6.01 -3.08 5.30
N ARG A 66 5.21 -3.09 4.22
CA ARG A 66 4.74 -4.28 3.48
C ARG A 66 4.22 -5.40 4.40
N LEU A 67 3.47 -5.02 5.44
CA LEU A 67 2.98 -5.97 6.45
C LEU A 67 1.97 -6.98 5.87
N ARG A 68 1.14 -6.59 4.89
CA ARG A 68 0.14 -7.51 4.31
C ARG A 68 0.80 -8.63 3.52
N PRO A 69 1.76 -8.35 2.61
CA PRO A 69 2.57 -9.40 2.00
C PRO A 69 3.27 -10.29 3.01
N ALA A 70 3.87 -9.72 4.06
CA ALA A 70 4.57 -10.49 5.08
C ALA A 70 3.62 -11.49 5.78
N LEU A 71 2.39 -11.06 6.08
CA LEU A 71 1.36 -11.93 6.66
C LEU A 71 0.90 -13.01 5.67
N VAL A 72 0.75 -12.69 4.38
CA VAL A 72 0.41 -13.66 3.33
C VAL A 72 1.50 -14.73 3.22
N MET A 73 2.77 -14.33 3.21
CA MET A 73 3.90 -15.25 3.13
C MET A 73 4.03 -16.11 4.37
N ALA A 74 3.93 -15.50 5.55
CA ALA A 74 3.95 -16.25 6.81
C ALA A 74 2.81 -17.28 6.86
N GLY A 75 1.59 -16.89 6.48
CA GLY A 75 0.43 -17.77 6.42
C GLY A 75 0.64 -18.95 5.46
N HIS A 76 1.20 -18.71 4.29
CA HIS A 76 1.56 -19.78 3.35
C HIS A 76 2.60 -20.73 3.93
N CYS A 77 3.71 -20.21 4.45
CA CYS A 77 4.78 -21.03 5.00
C CYS A 77 4.30 -21.91 6.17
N LEU A 78 3.48 -21.33 7.06
CA LEU A 78 2.86 -22.07 8.17
C LEU A 78 1.92 -23.17 7.67
N ALA A 79 1.07 -22.87 6.69
CA ALA A 79 0.13 -23.85 6.14
C ALA A 79 0.82 -25.00 5.38
N ARG A 80 1.99 -24.73 4.78
CA ARG A 80 2.75 -25.72 4.00
C ARG A 80 3.84 -26.43 4.80
N GLY A 81 4.18 -25.94 5.99
CA GLY A 81 5.35 -26.40 6.74
C GLY A 81 6.67 -26.23 5.97
N SER A 82 6.73 -25.24 5.07
CA SER A 82 7.86 -25.03 4.15
C SER A 82 8.14 -23.55 3.96
N ALA A 83 9.41 -23.19 3.90
CA ALA A 83 9.85 -21.83 3.59
C ALA A 83 9.91 -21.55 2.07
N VAL A 84 9.63 -22.55 1.23
CA VAL A 84 9.65 -22.40 -0.23
C VAL A 84 8.38 -21.70 -0.68
N VAL A 85 8.54 -20.50 -1.23
CA VAL A 85 7.42 -19.68 -1.72
C VAL A 85 7.37 -19.71 -3.26
N PRO A 86 6.23 -20.07 -3.88
CA PRO A 86 6.09 -20.05 -5.33
C PRO A 86 6.10 -18.61 -5.87
N SER A 87 6.67 -18.42 -7.07
CA SER A 87 6.75 -17.11 -7.74
C SER A 87 5.39 -16.41 -7.90
N GLY A 88 4.34 -17.18 -8.21
CA GLY A 88 2.98 -16.64 -8.33
C GLY A 88 2.44 -16.01 -7.03
N LEU A 89 2.92 -16.44 -5.86
CA LEU A 89 2.48 -15.87 -4.58
C LEU A 89 3.10 -14.48 -4.33
N TRP A 90 4.34 -14.24 -4.77
CA TRP A 90 4.96 -12.91 -4.72
C TRP A 90 4.17 -11.91 -5.55
N ARG A 91 3.80 -12.29 -6.78
CA ARG A 91 2.98 -11.46 -7.67
C ARG A 91 1.58 -11.21 -7.08
N PHE A 92 0.96 -12.22 -6.47
CA PHE A 92 -0.31 -12.05 -5.77
C PHE A 92 -0.19 -11.07 -4.59
N ALA A 93 0.85 -11.20 -3.76
CA ALA A 93 1.08 -10.32 -2.63
C ALA A 93 1.35 -8.87 -3.06
N ALA A 94 2.07 -8.66 -4.17
CA ALA A 94 2.24 -7.34 -4.77
C ALA A 94 0.90 -6.75 -5.28
N GLY A 95 0.05 -7.56 -5.91
CA GLY A 95 -1.31 -7.16 -6.30
C GLY A 95 -2.18 -6.75 -5.10
N LEU A 96 -2.04 -7.43 -3.97
CA LEU A 96 -2.72 -7.06 -2.73
C LEU A 96 -2.23 -5.69 -2.19
N GLU A 97 -0.94 -5.41 -2.28
CA GLU A 97 -0.39 -4.09 -1.92
C GLU A 97 -0.83 -2.98 -2.89
N LEU A 98 -1.01 -3.28 -4.18
CA LEU A 98 -1.63 -2.35 -5.13
C LEU A 98 -3.06 -2.03 -4.74
N LEU A 99 -3.87 -3.05 -4.41
CA LEU A 99 -5.23 -2.85 -3.93
C LEU A 99 -5.26 -1.99 -2.66
N HIS A 100 -4.34 -2.25 -1.72
CA HIS A 100 -4.23 -1.41 -0.53
C HIS A 100 -3.85 0.04 -0.87
N THR A 101 -2.94 0.23 -1.82
CA THR A 101 -2.53 1.56 -2.28
C THR A 101 -3.71 2.30 -2.92
N PHE A 102 -4.52 1.62 -3.71
CA PHE A 102 -5.77 2.15 -4.26
C PHE A 102 -6.70 2.66 -3.14
N LEU A 103 -6.93 1.86 -2.10
CA LEU A 103 -7.77 2.27 -0.98
C LEU A 103 -7.22 3.53 -0.28
N LEU A 104 -5.91 3.62 -0.05
CA LEU A 104 -5.29 4.81 0.55
C LEU A 104 -5.43 6.06 -0.31
N ILE A 105 -5.36 5.93 -1.64
CA ILE A 105 -5.56 7.06 -2.55
C ILE A 105 -6.99 7.57 -2.44
N HIS A 106 -7.97 6.66 -2.38
CA HIS A 106 -9.37 7.02 -2.21
C HIS A 106 -9.64 7.66 -0.84
N ASP A 107 -9.02 7.15 0.22
CA ASP A 107 -9.08 7.77 1.55
C ASP A 107 -8.44 9.18 1.53
N ASP A 108 -7.27 9.35 0.89
CA ASP A 108 -6.62 10.66 0.77
C ASP A 108 -7.52 11.71 0.10
N VAL A 109 -8.27 11.30 -0.93
CA VAL A 109 -9.22 12.18 -1.61
C VAL A 109 -10.44 12.45 -0.73
N ALA A 110 -10.98 11.42 -0.08
CA ALA A 110 -12.15 11.52 0.79
C ALA A 110 -11.87 12.28 2.10
N ASP A 111 -10.62 12.34 2.55
CA ASP A 111 -10.21 13.07 3.75
C ASP A 111 -9.56 14.42 3.41
N GLN A 112 -9.45 14.76 2.12
CA GLN A 112 -8.69 15.92 1.63
C GLN A 112 -7.26 15.97 2.19
N ALA A 113 -6.65 14.80 2.39
CA ALA A 113 -5.35 14.67 3.03
C ALA A 113 -4.24 15.17 2.12
N GLU A 114 -3.52 16.21 2.54
CA GLU A 114 -2.45 16.77 1.72
C GLU A 114 -1.19 15.88 1.71
N LEU A 115 -0.93 15.15 2.79
CA LEU A 115 0.27 14.37 3.00
C LEU A 115 -0.05 12.91 3.33
N ARG A 116 0.74 11.99 2.77
CA ARG A 116 0.74 10.57 3.11
C ARG A 116 2.16 10.05 3.15
N ARG A 117 2.52 9.38 4.26
CA ARG A 117 3.87 8.85 4.53
C ARG A 117 4.98 9.92 4.40
N GLY A 118 4.71 11.14 4.87
CA GLY A 118 5.68 12.24 4.87
C GLY A 118 5.88 12.95 3.52
N ALA A 119 5.10 12.62 2.49
CA ALA A 119 5.15 13.27 1.18
C ALA A 119 3.74 13.56 0.65
N ALA A 120 3.61 14.40 -0.38
CA ALA A 120 2.31 14.78 -0.96
C ALA A 120 1.45 13.55 -1.32
N SER A 121 0.15 13.60 -1.04
CA SER A 121 -0.80 12.59 -1.51
C SER A 121 -0.92 12.62 -3.04
N LEU A 122 -1.38 11.52 -3.64
CA LEU A 122 -1.39 11.38 -5.10
C LEU A 122 -2.25 12.46 -5.78
N HIS A 123 -3.41 12.82 -5.21
CA HIS A 123 -4.26 13.86 -5.79
C HIS A 123 -3.60 15.25 -5.78
N ARG A 124 -2.76 15.54 -4.78
CA ARG A 124 -1.97 16.79 -4.74
C ARG A 124 -0.79 16.76 -5.73
N MET A 125 -0.21 15.60 -6.00
CA MET A 125 0.80 15.44 -7.04
C MET A 125 0.22 15.67 -8.44
N LEU A 126 -1.00 15.17 -8.68
CA LEU A 126 -1.69 15.27 -9.98
C LEU A 126 -2.25 16.67 -10.24
N ALA A 127 -2.73 17.36 -9.20
CA ALA A 127 -3.34 18.68 -9.30
C ALA A 127 -2.73 19.68 -8.30
N PRO A 128 -1.43 20.04 -8.46
CA PRO A 128 -0.77 20.99 -7.57
C PRO A 128 -1.46 22.36 -7.66
N GLY A 129 -1.76 22.96 -6.50
CA GLY A 129 -2.41 24.28 -6.42
C GLY A 129 -3.93 24.27 -6.54
N ARG A 130 -4.56 23.16 -6.95
CA ARG A 130 -5.97 22.91 -6.64
C ARG A 130 -5.99 22.31 -5.24
N ALA A 131 -6.04 23.17 -4.21
CA ALA A 131 -6.54 22.72 -2.91
C ALA A 131 -7.86 21.97 -3.14
N GLY A 132 -8.34 21.17 -2.20
CA GLY A 132 -9.67 20.54 -2.29
C GLY A 132 -10.85 21.53 -2.38
N GLU A 133 -10.64 22.73 -2.93
CA GLU A 133 -11.57 23.77 -3.25
C GLU A 133 -12.46 23.31 -4.41
N ASP A 134 -13.74 23.21 -4.05
CA ASP A 134 -14.91 23.19 -4.91
C ASP A 134 -15.12 21.94 -5.78
N TRP A 135 -14.77 20.75 -5.28
CA TRP A 135 -15.50 19.55 -5.73
C TRP A 135 -16.69 19.33 -4.78
N PRO A 136 -17.93 19.71 -5.14
CA PRO A 136 -19.09 19.27 -4.39
C PRO A 136 -19.05 17.74 -4.37
N TRP A 137 -19.11 17.16 -3.17
CA TRP A 137 -18.91 15.73 -2.98
C TRP A 137 -19.79 14.95 -3.97
N TRP A 138 -19.30 13.85 -4.54
CA TRP A 138 -20.08 13.08 -5.52
C TRP A 138 -21.46 12.62 -4.96
N TRP A 139 -21.60 12.53 -3.63
CA TRP A 139 -22.87 12.26 -2.95
C TRP A 139 -23.73 13.53 -2.70
N GLU A 140 -23.14 14.73 -2.70
CA GLU A 140 -23.87 16.01 -2.63
C GLU A 140 -24.47 16.39 -3.99
N THR A 141 -23.77 16.10 -5.09
CA THR A 141 -24.27 16.38 -6.45
C THR A 141 -25.35 15.42 -6.92
N THR A 142 -25.47 14.24 -6.30
CA THR A 142 -26.52 13.25 -6.59
C THR A 142 -27.68 13.27 -5.59
N SER A 143 -27.55 13.98 -4.46
CA SER A 143 -28.62 14.09 -3.47
C SER A 143 -29.47 15.35 -3.69
N SER A 144 -30.41 15.27 -4.62
CA SER A 144 -31.59 16.10 -4.54
C SER A 144 -32.38 15.74 -3.25
N ARG A 145 -32.19 16.54 -2.20
CA ARG A 145 -32.99 16.64 -0.96
C ARG A 145 -33.18 15.36 -0.12
N ALA A 146 -32.26 15.14 0.81
CA ALA A 146 -32.52 15.03 2.26
C ALA A 146 -31.20 14.69 2.99
N PRO A 147 -30.87 15.35 4.13
CA PRO A 147 -29.72 14.94 4.93
C PRO A 147 -29.95 13.53 5.46
N TRP A 148 -28.99 12.63 5.21
CA TRP A 148 -28.99 11.28 5.76
C TRP A 148 -28.99 11.36 7.29
N ARG A 149 -30.09 10.93 7.91
CA ARG A 149 -30.16 10.77 9.36
C ARG A 149 -29.74 9.33 9.70
N PRO A 150 -28.69 9.14 10.53
CA PRO A 150 -28.34 7.82 11.01
C PRO A 150 -29.52 7.18 11.73
N CYS A 151 -29.70 5.88 11.57
CA CYS A 151 -30.80 5.12 12.18
C CYS A 151 -30.86 5.21 13.72
N TRP A 152 -29.74 5.53 14.37
CA TRP A 152 -29.61 5.71 15.82
C TRP A 152 -29.97 7.12 16.33
N ALA A 153 -30.21 8.09 15.44
CA ALA A 153 -30.66 9.44 15.81
C ALA A 153 -32.20 9.56 15.95
N ARG A 154 -32.90 8.42 15.96
CA ARG A 154 -34.33 8.28 16.31
C ARG A 154 -34.43 7.52 17.64
N GLY A 155 -34.10 8.21 18.72
CA GLY A 155 -34.24 7.76 20.10
C GLY A 155 -34.42 8.98 20.98
#